data_AF-A0A7I7Y755-F1
#
_entry.id   AF-A0A7I7Y755-F1
#
_cell.length_a   1.000
_cell.length_b   1.000
_cell.length_c   1.000
_cell.angle_alpha   90.00
_cell.angle_beta   90.00
_cell.angle_gamma   90.00
#
_symmetry.space_group_name_H-M   'P 1'
#
loop_
_entity.id
_entity.type
_entity.pdbx_description
1 polymer ?
#
loop_
_entity_poly.entity_id
_entity_poly.type
_entity_poly.pdbx_seq_one_letter_code
_entity_poly.pdbx_strand_id
1 'polypeptide(L)' 'MHPQVAVRPEPFGALLYHFGTRKLSFLKNRTILAVVRSLAEHPDVRSACRAAGVDDSEQAPYLHALGVLADSHMLVPEEG' A
#
# COMPACT_ATOMS: atom_id res chain seq x y z
N MET A 1 -0.74 7.95 -2.82
CA MET A 1 -0.73 7.82 -1.33
C MET A 1 -1.32 9.09 -0.73
N HIS A 2 -2.05 9.03 0.39
CA HIS A 2 -2.63 10.25 0.97
C HIS A 2 -1.52 11.23 1.41
N PRO A 3 -1.62 12.55 1.09
CA PRO A 3 -0.54 13.51 1.34
C PRO A 3 -0.22 13.71 2.83
N GLN A 4 -1.14 13.37 3.74
CA GLN A 4 -0.91 13.40 5.19
C GLN A 4 -0.36 12.09 5.77
N VAL A 5 0.13 11.16 4.94
CA VAL A 5 0.72 9.90 5.39
C VAL A 5 2.24 9.97 5.31
N ALA A 6 2.90 9.76 6.44
CA ALA A 6 4.33 9.52 6.51
C ALA A 6 4.62 8.01 6.40
N VAL A 7 5.60 7.66 5.56
CA VAL A 7 6.11 6.29 5.40
C VAL A 7 7.49 6.20 6.02
N ARG A 8 7.68 5.29 6.98
CA ARG A 8 9.00 4.95 7.53
C ARG A 8 9.35 3.50 7.16
N PRO A 9 10.30 3.29 6.23
CA PRO A 9 10.78 1.94 5.90
C PRO A 9 11.45 1.28 7.10
N GLU A 10 11.24 -0.01 7.25
CA GLU A 10 11.80 -0.85 8.31
C GLU A 10 12.23 -2.21 7.75
N PRO A 11 13.10 -2.98 8.42
CA PRO A 11 13.54 -4.29 7.91
C PRO A 11 12.40 -5.27 7.64
N PHE A 12 11.25 -5.13 8.31
CA PHE A 12 10.07 -5.97 8.10
C PHE A 12 9.10 -5.40 7.03
N GLY A 13 9.30 -4.18 6.55
CA GLY A 13 8.38 -3.49 5.64
C GLY A 13 8.31 -2.00 5.94
N ALA A 14 7.21 -1.50 6.51
CA ALA A 14 7.08 -0.08 6.87
C ALA A 14 6.09 0.20 7.99
N LEU A 15 6.28 1.37 8.62
CA LEU A 15 5.30 2.05 9.45
C LEU A 15 4.64 3.17 8.64
N LEU A 16 3.31 3.25 8.68
CA LEU A 16 2.52 4.31 8.06
C LEU A 16 1.82 5.12 9.14
N TYR A 17 2.03 6.42 9.17
CA TYR A 17 1.38 7.31 10.12
C TYR A 17 0.58 8.39 9.38
N HIS A 18 -0.71 8.48 9.66
CA HIS A 18 -1.57 9.51 9.09
C HIS A 18 -1.72 10.69 10.06
N PHE A 19 -1.24 11.88 9.71
CA PHE A 19 -1.25 13.05 10.59
C PHE A 19 -2.66 13.55 10.95
N GLY A 20 -3.61 13.52 10.01
CA GLY A 20 -5.01 13.91 10.27
C GLY A 20 -5.75 12.96 11.22
N THR A 21 -5.82 11.67 10.92
CA THR A 21 -6.55 10.67 11.72
C THR A 21 -5.78 10.13 12.92
N ARG A 22 -4.47 10.40 13.00
CA ARG A 22 -3.52 9.87 13.99
C ARG A 22 -3.42 8.35 14.02
N LYS A 23 -3.86 7.67 12.96
CA LYS A 23 -3.77 6.22 12.82
C LYS A 23 -2.33 5.81 12.50
N LEU A 24 -1.92 4.67 13.07
CA LEU A 24 -0.66 3.99 12.76
C LEU A 24 -0.98 2.63 12.13
N SER A 25 -0.36 2.31 11.01
CA SER A 25 -0.49 1.02 10.33
C SER A 25 0.88 0.40 10.07
N PHE A 26 0.93 -0.93 10.09
CA PHE A 26 2.15 -1.69 9.93
C PHE A 26 2.06 -2.52 8.66
N LEU A 27 2.96 -2.26 7.72
CA LEU A 27 3.20 -3.14 6.57
C LEU A 27 4.29 -4.12 6.98
N LYS A 28 3.90 -5.35 7.34
CA LYS A 28 4.82 -6.41 7.83
C LYS A 28 5.44 -7.27 6.72
N ASN A 29 5.31 -6.84 5.47
CA ASN A 29 5.87 -7.51 4.32
C ASN A 29 6.50 -6.44 3.39
N ARG A 30 7.72 -6.68 2.92
CA ARG A 30 8.40 -5.76 2.00
C ARG A 30 7.73 -5.69 0.63
N THR A 31 7.12 -6.79 0.17
CA THR A 31 6.40 -6.86 -1.10
C THR A 31 5.18 -5.95 -1.09
N ILE A 32 4.41 -5.88 0.01
CA ILE A 32 3.29 -4.93 0.05
C ILE A 32 3.75 -3.46 0.07
N LEU A 33 4.89 -3.17 0.69
CA LEU A 33 5.49 -1.83 0.60
C LEU A 33 5.89 -1.50 -0.84
N ALA A 34 6.46 -2.46 -1.58
CA ALA A 34 6.81 -2.28 -2.98
C ALA A 34 5.56 -2.00 -3.83
N VAL A 35 4.49 -2.79 -3.67
CA VAL A 35 3.21 -2.58 -4.36
C VAL A 35 2.66 -1.19 -4.06
N VAL A 36 2.59 -0.79 -2.79
CA VAL A 36 2.07 0.54 -2.38
C VAL A 36 2.84 1.68 -3.03
N ARG A 37 4.16 1.54 -3.17
CA ARG A 37 5.03 2.58 -3.77
C ARG A 37 4.88 2.68 -5.28
N SER A 38 4.58 1.58 -5.97
CA SER A 38 4.43 1.57 -7.43
C SER A 38 2.99 1.77 -7.92
N LEU A 39 1.99 1.91 -7.03
CA LEU A 39 0.58 2.03 -7.43
C LEU A 39 0.33 3.11 -8.51
N ALA A 40 0.98 4.27 -8.41
CA ALA A 40 0.82 5.37 -9.38
C ALA A 40 1.50 5.10 -10.74
N GLU A 41 2.38 4.09 -10.79
CA GLU A 41 3.10 3.69 -12.00
C GLU A 41 2.34 2.65 -12.82
N HIS A 42 1.18 2.19 -12.32
CA HIS A 42 0.41 1.10 -12.91
C HIS A 42 -1.07 1.46 -13.07
N PRO A 43 -1.74 0.93 -14.12
CA PRO A 43 -3.14 1.25 -14.40
C PRO A 43 -4.12 0.70 -13.36
N ASP A 44 -3.71 -0.32 -12.61
CA ASP A 44 -4.54 -0.96 -11.61
C ASP A 44 -3.68 -1.70 -10.57
N VAL A 45 -4.32 -2.04 -9.44
CA VAL A 45 -3.67 -2.70 -8.31
C VAL A 45 -3.09 -4.07 -8.68
N ARG A 46 -3.77 -4.86 -9.53
CA ARG A 46 -3.29 -6.20 -9.91
C ARG A 46 -2.04 -6.10 -10.77
N SER A 47 -1.99 -5.12 -11.66
CA SER A 47 -0.81 -4.80 -12.46
C SER A 47 0.38 -4.40 -11.57
N ALA A 48 0.15 -3.62 -10.51
CA ALA A 48 1.18 -3.31 -9.51
C ALA A 48 1.63 -4.54 -8.71
N CYS A 49 0.71 -5.43 -8.34
CA CYS A 49 1.05 -6.70 -7.68
C CYS A 49 1.96 -7.57 -8.57
N ARG A 50 1.61 -7.75 -9.85
CA ARG A 50 2.44 -8.52 -10.80
C ARG A 50 3.82 -7.89 -10.98
N ALA A 51 3.91 -6.58 -11.11
CA ALA A 51 5.20 -5.88 -11.23
C ALA A 51 6.07 -6.05 -9.98
N ALA A 52 5.46 -6.22 -8.80
CA ALA A 52 6.14 -6.55 -7.55
C ALA A 52 6.44 -8.06 -7.38
N GLY A 53 6.19 -8.89 -8.41
CA GLY A 53 6.46 -10.33 -8.39
C GLY A 53 5.40 -11.16 -7.66
N VAL A 54 4.18 -10.66 -7.50
CA VAL A 54 3.05 -11.41 -6.91
C VAL A 54 2.21 -12.02 -8.02
N ASP A 55 2.20 -13.35 -8.09
CA ASP A 55 1.39 -14.10 -9.04
C ASP A 55 -0.11 -13.91 -8.78
N ASP A 56 -0.94 -14.01 -9.82
CA ASP A 56 -2.39 -13.76 -9.73
C ASP A 56 -3.08 -14.65 -8.67
N SER A 57 -2.60 -15.89 -8.48
CA SER A 57 -3.10 -16.81 -7.43
C SER A 57 -2.76 -16.37 -6.00
N GLU A 58 -1.75 -15.51 -5.84
CA GLU A 58 -1.25 -15.04 -4.54
C GLU A 58 -1.72 -13.62 -4.21
N GLN A 59 -2.45 -12.95 -5.10
CA GLN A 59 -2.82 -11.54 -4.94
C GLN A 59 -3.85 -11.27 -3.85
N ALA A 60 -4.69 -12.24 -3.48
CA ALA A 60 -5.85 -12.00 -2.62
C ALA A 60 -5.49 -11.33 -1.26
N PRO A 61 -4.44 -11.77 -0.52
CA PRO A 61 -4.00 -11.09 0.71
C PRO A 61 -3.53 -9.64 0.47
N TYR A 62 -2.89 -9.36 -0.66
CA TYR A 62 -2.41 -8.01 -1.01
C TYR A 62 -3.58 -7.09 -1.33
N LEU A 63 -4.54 -7.56 -2.12
CA LEU A 63 -5.77 -6.80 -2.42
C LEU A 63 -6.55 -6.47 -1.15
N HIS A 64 -6.69 -7.44 -0.25
CA HIS A 64 -7.33 -7.23 1.05
C HIS A 64 -6.59 -6.17 1.89
N ALA A 65 -5.27 -6.28 2.02
CA ALA A 65 -4.49 -5.33 2.79
C ALA A 65 -4.53 -3.91 2.18
N LEU A 66 -4.53 -3.78 0.86
CA LEU A 66 -4.69 -2.49 0.18
C LEU A 66 -6.08 -1.89 0.40
N GLY A 67 -7.13 -2.72 0.42
CA GLY A 67 -8.48 -2.31 0.82
C GLY A 67 -8.51 -1.71 2.23
N VAL A 68 -7.90 -2.40 3.20
CA VAL A 68 -7.79 -1.90 4.59
C VAL A 68 -7.03 -0.56 4.67
N LEU A 69 -5.99 -0.38 3.85
CA LEU A 69 -5.28 0.89 3.77
C LEU A 69 -6.13 2.00 3.15
N ALA A 70 -6.95 1.69 2.15
CA ALA A 70 -7.90 2.65 1.58
C ALA A 70 -8.99 3.04 2.60
N ASP A 71 -9.61 2.06 3.27
CA ASP A 71 -10.63 2.31 4.31
C ASP A 71 -10.09 3.15 5.47
N SER A 72 -8.81 2.97 5.81
CA SER A 72 -8.12 3.75 6.85
C SER A 72 -7.57 5.10 6.37
N HIS A 73 -7.81 5.49 5.11
CA HIS A 73 -7.36 6.72 4.46
C HIS A 73 -5.83 6.80 4.32
N MET A 74 -5.13 5.67 4.45
CA MET A 74 -3.69 5.59 4.17
C MET A 74 -3.42 5.68 2.66
N LEU A 75 -4.28 5.04 1.88
CA LEU A 75 -4.32 5.14 0.43
C LEU A 75 -5.56 5.93 0.00
N VAL A 76 -5.41 6.65 -1.09
CA VAL A 76 -6.50 7.33 -1.80
C VAL A 76 -6.36 7.03 -3.28
N PRO A 77 -7.48 7.07 -4.04
CA PRO A 77 -7.41 7.12 -5.50
C PRO A 77 -6.49 8.26 -5.95
N GLU A 78 -5.80 8.07 -7.08
CA GLU A 78 -5.17 9.21 -7.72
C GLU A 78 -6.26 10.16 -8.21
N GLU A 79 -6.12 11.44 -7.89
CA GLU A 79 -6.97 12.50 -8.44
C GLU A 79 -6.53 12.70 -9.90
N GLY A 80 -7.43 12.38 -10.83
CA GLY A 80 -7.20 12.58 -12.27
C GLY A 80 -7.29 14.02 -12.70
#